data_AF-M7BQ54-F1
#
_entry.id   AF-M7BQ54-F1
#
_cell.length_a   1.000
_cell.length_b   1.000
_cell.length_c   1.000
_cell.angle_alpha   90.00
_cell.angle_beta   90.00
_cell.angle_gamma   90.00
#
_symmetry.space_group_name_H-M   'P 1'
#
loop_
_entity.id
_entity.type
_entity.pdbx_description
1 polymer ?
#
loop_
_entity_poly.entity_id
_entity_poly.type
_entity_poly.pdbx_seq_one_letter_code
_entity_poly.pdbx_strand_id
1 'polypeptide(L)'
;MDAATFWGTWQPWWPSRSCWGTRWWWWWWRCEGINISGNFYCNKLKYLAFLHKRINTNPSCGPYHFRALSHIFWHTVRGMLPHKTKQGQVARERLKVSDGIPPPYDKTKWMVVPAALKVVHLKLTRKFAFLGRLAHDVGWKYQAITSTLEEKHKEKAKLHYNKKKQLMKLQKQAENVEGKIARYTDVLKQYGIFV
;
A
#
# COMPACT_ATOMS: atom_id res chain seq x y z
N MET A 1 -43.83 -26.52 -13.22
CA MET A 1 -42.98 -27.61 -13.73
C MET A 1 -41.78 -26.96 -14.43
N ASP A 2 -41.11 -26.04 -13.73
CA ASP A 2 -40.04 -26.29 -12.74
C ASP A 2 -38.74 -26.64 -13.50
N ALA A 3 -37.66 -25.86 -13.45
CA ALA A 3 -37.10 -25.26 -12.26
C ALA A 3 -36.47 -23.89 -12.54
N ALA A 4 -36.68 -23.00 -11.58
CA ALA A 4 -35.86 -21.83 -11.33
C ALA A 4 -34.42 -22.24 -10.94
N THR A 5 -33.58 -21.21 -10.81
CA THR A 5 -32.28 -21.18 -10.10
C THR A 5 -31.03 -21.57 -10.90
N PHE A 6 -30.29 -20.55 -11.36
CA PHE A 6 -28.88 -20.39 -10.95
C PHE A 6 -28.38 -18.95 -11.16
N TRP A 7 -29.00 -17.98 -10.47
CA TRP A 7 -28.32 -16.70 -10.21
C TRP A 7 -27.24 -16.96 -9.16
N GLY A 8 -26.07 -17.41 -9.62
CA GLY A 8 -24.86 -17.49 -8.84
C GLY A 8 -24.42 -16.08 -8.46
N THR A 9 -24.88 -15.64 -7.29
CA THR A 9 -24.33 -14.48 -6.60
C THR A 9 -22.84 -14.72 -6.41
N TRP A 10 -22.03 -13.95 -7.12
CA TRP A 10 -20.60 -13.84 -6.85
C TRP A 10 -20.43 -13.29 -5.44
N GLN A 11 -20.36 -14.19 -4.46
CA GLN A 11 -19.96 -13.85 -3.10
C GLN A 11 -18.49 -13.43 -3.15
N PRO A 12 -18.15 -12.19 -2.78
CA PRO A 12 -16.77 -11.89 -2.42
C PRO A 12 -16.46 -12.78 -1.23
N TRP A 13 -15.38 -13.56 -1.33
CA TRP A 13 -14.82 -14.32 -0.22
C TRP A 13 -14.41 -13.34 0.89
N TRP A 14 -15.37 -12.96 1.72
CA TRP A 14 -15.15 -12.33 3.01
C TRP A 14 -14.84 -13.44 4.01
N PRO A 15 -13.73 -13.35 4.76
CA PRO A 15 -13.50 -14.25 5.87
C PRO A 15 -14.70 -14.18 6.84
N SER A 16 -15.16 -15.35 7.26
CA SER A 16 -16.27 -15.59 8.18
C SER A 16 -16.30 -14.63 9.37
N ARG A 17 -17.51 -14.13 9.65
CA ARG A 17 -17.86 -13.31 10.82
C ARG A 17 -17.72 -14.09 12.13
N SER A 18 -16.52 -14.16 12.70
CA SER A 18 -16.31 -14.60 14.09
C SER A 18 -14.93 -14.23 14.62
N CYS A 19 -14.58 -12.94 14.59
CA CYS A 19 -13.50 -12.38 15.42
C CYS A 19 -13.71 -10.87 15.59
N TRP A 20 -14.73 -10.49 16.37
CA TRP A 20 -14.88 -9.13 16.89
C TRP A 20 -13.81 -8.92 17.96
N GLY A 21 -12.57 -8.62 17.54
CA GLY A 21 -11.49 -8.53 18.50
C GLY A 21 -10.07 -8.44 17.94
N THR A 22 -9.85 -7.97 16.71
CA THR A 22 -8.50 -7.57 16.30
C THR A 22 -8.51 -6.24 15.58
N ARG A 23 -7.77 -5.31 16.17
CA ARG A 23 -7.50 -3.95 15.74
C ARG A 23 -6.77 -4.01 14.40
N TRP A 24 -7.50 -3.94 13.28
CA TRP A 24 -6.91 -3.80 11.95
C TRP A 24 -6.29 -2.41 11.85
N TRP A 25 -5.01 -2.33 12.16
CA TRP A 25 -4.19 -1.18 11.86
C TRP A 25 -4.00 -1.14 10.35
N TRP A 26 -4.38 -0.02 9.74
CA TRP A 26 -4.10 0.24 8.33
C TRP A 26 -2.76 0.93 8.28
N TRP A 27 -1.81 0.29 7.61
CA TRP A 27 -0.47 0.81 7.49
C TRP A 27 -0.19 1.14 6.03
N TRP A 28 0.37 2.31 5.81
CA TRP A 28 0.82 2.73 4.50
C TRP A 28 2.29 3.12 4.57
N TRP A 29 3.11 2.35 3.88
CA TRP A 29 4.56 2.56 3.80
C TRP A 29 4.93 3.03 2.41
N ARG A 30 6.11 3.67 2.32
CA ARG A 30 6.71 4.10 1.06
C ARG A 30 5.88 5.14 0.30
N CYS A 31 5.46 6.19 1.02
CA CYS A 31 4.66 7.29 0.46
C CYS A 31 5.33 8.04 -0.70
N GLU A 32 6.66 7.98 -0.81
CA GLU A 32 7.42 8.55 -1.93
C GLU A 32 6.99 8.03 -3.31
N GLY A 33 6.56 6.76 -3.38
CA GLY A 33 6.14 6.11 -4.61
C GLY A 33 4.67 6.36 -4.99
N ILE A 34 3.93 7.15 -4.21
CA ILE A 34 2.55 7.51 -4.52
C ILE A 34 2.54 8.38 -5.78
N ASN A 35 1.60 8.07 -6.68
CA ASN A 35 1.41 8.82 -7.92
C ASN A 35 0.13 9.66 -7.85
N ILE A 36 0.20 10.88 -8.36
CA ILE A 36 -0.96 11.75 -8.58
C ILE A 36 -1.17 11.89 -10.08
N SER A 37 -2.41 11.80 -10.55
CA SER A 37 -2.73 12.02 -11.96
C SER A 37 -2.45 13.47 -12.39
N GLY A 38 -2.22 13.67 -13.68
CA GLY A 38 -1.96 15.00 -14.26
C GLY A 38 -0.48 15.37 -14.28
N ASN A 39 -0.18 16.49 -14.94
CA ASN A 39 1.18 16.96 -15.11
C ASN A 39 1.81 17.43 -13.79
N PHE A 40 3.12 17.22 -13.65
CA PHE A 40 3.87 17.62 -12.45
C PHE A 40 3.71 19.12 -12.13
N TYR A 41 3.85 19.98 -13.14
CA TYR A 41 3.78 21.43 -12.96
C TYR A 41 2.43 21.87 -12.40
N CYS A 42 1.32 21.33 -12.93
CA CYS A 42 -0.02 21.63 -12.43
C CYS A 42 -0.22 21.18 -10.98
N ASN A 43 0.30 20.00 -10.64
CA ASN A 43 0.22 19.50 -9.26
C ASN A 43 1.10 20.32 -8.31
N LYS A 44 2.27 20.79 -8.75
CA LYS A 44 3.11 21.72 -7.99
C LYS A 44 2.40 23.05 -7.76
N LEU A 45 1.76 23.65 -8.77
CA LEU A 45 0.98 24.88 -8.63
C LEU A 45 -0.18 24.72 -7.65
N LYS A 46 -0.92 23.61 -7.71
CA LYS A 46 -1.98 23.30 -6.73
C LYS A 46 -1.43 23.28 -5.31
N TYR A 47 -0.27 22.68 -5.12
CA TYR A 47 0.36 22.60 -3.81
C TYR A 47 0.90 23.97 -3.36
N LEU A 48 1.53 24.76 -4.23
CA LEU A 48 1.96 26.13 -3.93
C LEU A 48 0.79 27.03 -3.53
N ALA A 49 -0.35 26.93 -4.23
CA ALA A 49 -1.59 27.62 -3.85
C ALA A 49 -2.08 27.22 -2.45
N PHE A 50 -1.90 25.96 -2.04
CA PHE A 50 -2.17 25.53 -0.67
C PHE A 50 -1.23 26.22 0.33
N LEU A 51 0.05 26.46 -0.01
CA LEU A 51 1.01 27.10 0.90
C LEU A 51 0.76 28.58 1.12
N HIS A 52 0.25 29.25 0.09
CA HIS A 52 -0.13 30.65 0.19
C HIS A 52 -1.28 30.87 1.19
N LYS A 53 -2.05 29.82 1.55
CA LYS A 53 -3.10 29.90 2.57
C LYS A 53 -2.47 29.98 3.96
N ARG A 54 -2.37 31.20 4.50
CA ARG A 54 -1.95 31.48 5.87
C ARG A 54 -2.90 32.48 6.52
N ILE A 55 -3.01 32.45 7.84
CA ILE A 55 -3.70 33.51 8.58
C ILE A 55 -2.81 34.75 8.55
N ASN A 56 -3.39 35.91 8.26
CA ASN A 56 -2.64 37.16 8.07
C ASN A 56 -2.15 37.76 9.40
N THR A 57 -2.90 37.57 10.50
CA THR A 57 -2.58 38.10 11.83
C THR A 57 -1.47 37.31 12.53
N ASN A 58 -1.65 35.99 12.68
CA ASN A 58 -0.64 35.10 13.26
C ASN A 58 -0.54 33.80 12.45
N PRO A 59 0.49 33.65 11.61
CA PRO A 59 0.69 32.46 10.80
C PRO A 59 0.84 31.16 11.62
N SER A 60 1.32 31.23 12.85
CA SER A 60 1.54 30.07 13.72
C SER A 60 0.23 29.41 14.18
N CYS A 61 -0.86 30.17 14.27
CA CYS A 61 -2.19 29.63 14.58
C CYS A 61 -2.94 29.13 13.35
N GLY A 62 -2.36 29.30 12.15
CA GLY A 62 -2.99 28.98 10.88
C GLY A 62 -2.94 27.52 10.47
N PRO A 63 -3.29 27.24 9.20
CA PRO A 63 -3.15 25.91 8.62
C PRO A 63 -1.68 25.45 8.61
N TYR A 64 -1.43 24.24 9.11
CA TYR A 64 -0.10 23.64 9.09
C TYR A 64 0.15 22.93 7.76
N HIS A 65 1.21 23.35 7.07
CA HIS A 65 1.58 22.82 5.76
C HIS A 65 2.71 21.80 5.87
N PHE A 66 2.36 20.52 6.07
CA PHE A 66 3.36 19.46 6.16
C PHE A 66 4.06 19.20 4.83
N ARG A 67 5.39 19.14 4.85
CA ARG A 67 6.22 18.83 3.67
C ARG A 67 6.49 17.34 3.48
N ALA A 68 6.52 16.57 4.56
CA ALA A 68 6.77 15.13 4.50
C ALA A 68 5.64 14.40 3.74
N LEU A 69 6.03 13.42 2.93
CA LEU A 69 5.12 12.68 2.04
C LEU A 69 4.04 11.94 2.83
N SER A 70 4.46 11.26 3.89
CA SER A 70 3.63 10.59 4.87
C SER A 70 2.55 11.51 5.44
N HIS A 71 2.93 12.73 5.83
CA HIS A 71 2.01 13.71 6.37
C HIS A 71 1.11 14.36 5.30
N ILE A 72 1.56 14.48 4.05
CA ILE A 72 0.70 14.89 2.94
C ILE A 72 -0.41 13.86 2.75
N PHE A 73 -0.06 12.57 2.68
CA PHE A 73 -1.03 11.48 2.55
C PHE A 73 -1.98 11.43 3.75
N TRP A 74 -1.45 11.52 4.97
CA TRP A 74 -2.23 11.58 6.21
C TRP A 74 -3.18 12.78 6.24
N HIS A 75 -2.77 13.95 5.73
CA HIS A 75 -3.61 15.14 5.65
C HIS A 75 -4.77 14.94 4.66
N THR A 76 -4.53 14.30 3.51
CA THR A 76 -5.61 13.92 2.58
C THR A 76 -6.61 12.95 3.20
N VAL A 77 -6.14 11.90 3.89
CA VAL A 77 -7.02 10.95 4.57
C VAL A 77 -7.80 11.62 5.71
N ARG A 78 -7.17 12.52 6.46
CA ARG A 78 -7.83 13.34 7.48
C ARG A 78 -8.98 14.17 6.89
N GLY A 79 -8.83 14.68 5.67
CA GLY A 79 -9.90 15.42 4.97
C GLY A 79 -11.09 14.56 4.57
N MET A 80 -10.87 13.25 4.37
CA MET A 80 -11.91 12.27 4.04
C MET A 80 -12.63 11.70 5.29
N LEU A 81 -12.13 11.98 6.49
CA LEU A 81 -12.65 11.46 7.75
C LEU A 81 -13.32 12.56 8.60
N PRO A 82 -14.35 12.23 9.39
CA PRO A 82 -14.95 13.14 10.38
C PRO A 82 -14.02 13.32 11.59
N HIS A 83 -12.81 13.84 11.39
CA HIS A 83 -11.71 13.86 12.36
C HIS A 83 -11.93 14.75 13.60
N LYS A 84 -13.03 15.51 13.64
CA LYS A 84 -13.43 16.30 14.82
C LYS A 84 -14.17 15.46 15.86
N THR A 85 -14.80 14.34 15.45
CA THR A 85 -15.46 13.42 16.37
C THR A 85 -14.45 12.48 17.01
N LYS A 86 -14.76 11.95 18.20
CA LYS A 86 -13.91 10.96 18.89
C LYS A 86 -13.67 9.72 18.03
N GLN A 87 -14.70 9.26 17.32
CA GLN A 87 -14.59 8.13 16.40
C GLN A 87 -13.62 8.40 15.24
N GLY A 88 -13.69 9.59 14.64
CA GLY A 88 -12.76 10.00 13.59
C GLY A 88 -11.32 10.12 14.08
N GLN A 89 -11.12 10.56 15.32
CA GLN A 89 -9.80 10.61 15.95
C GLN A 89 -9.22 9.20 16.14
N VAL A 90 -10.00 8.26 16.68
CA VAL A 90 -9.60 6.85 16.83
C VAL A 90 -9.31 6.20 15.47
N ALA A 91 -10.11 6.48 14.44
CA ALA A 91 -9.85 5.97 13.09
C ALA A 91 -8.50 6.48 12.55
N ARG A 92 -8.21 7.77 12.76
CA ARG A 92 -6.95 8.40 12.35
C ARG A 92 -5.74 7.85 13.12
N GLU A 93 -5.90 7.51 14.40
CA GLU A 93 -4.84 6.89 15.21
C GLU A 93 -4.50 5.46 14.77
N ARG A 94 -5.48 4.73 14.24
CA ARG A 94 -5.27 3.40 13.65
C ARG A 94 -4.49 3.44 12.35
N LEU A 95 -4.50 4.58 11.65
CA LEU A 95 -3.73 4.78 10.43
C LEU A 95 -2.29 5.13 10.77
N LYS A 96 -1.35 4.32 10.30
CA LYS A 96 0.09 4.60 10.43
C LYS A 96 0.71 4.77 9.05
N VAL A 97 1.40 5.89 8.87
CA VAL A 97 1.96 6.28 7.58
C VAL A 97 3.45 6.57 7.75
N SER A 98 4.28 6.06 6.83
CA SER A 98 5.74 6.24 6.89
C SER A 98 6.35 6.56 5.52
N ASP A 99 7.48 7.25 5.56
CA ASP A 99 8.33 7.53 4.40
C ASP A 99 9.40 6.43 4.32
N GLY A 100 9.45 5.72 3.20
CA GLY A 100 10.15 4.44 3.11
C GLY A 100 9.47 3.32 3.90
N ILE A 101 10.19 2.21 4.13
CA ILE A 101 9.71 1.04 4.88
C ILE A 101 10.49 0.91 6.19
N PRO A 102 9.81 0.96 7.36
CA PRO A 102 10.47 0.79 8.64
C PRO A 102 10.98 -0.65 8.87
N PRO A 103 12.07 -0.85 9.65
CA PRO A 103 12.65 -2.17 9.94
C PRO A 103 11.72 -3.27 10.50
N PRO A 104 10.65 -3.01 11.26
CA PRO A 104 9.73 -4.10 11.64
C PRO A 104 8.81 -4.57 10.49
N TYR A 105 8.67 -3.78 9.42
CA TYR A 105 7.75 -4.06 8.30
C TYR A 105 8.47 -4.44 7.00
N ASP A 106 9.80 -4.54 7.02
CA ASP A 106 10.63 -4.87 5.86
C ASP A 106 10.44 -6.34 5.40
N LYS A 107 10.28 -7.26 6.35
CA LYS A 107 10.15 -8.71 6.15
C LYS A 107 8.71 -9.17 5.90
N THR A 108 7.73 -8.31 6.16
CA THR A 108 6.32 -8.69 5.99
C THR A 108 5.92 -8.58 4.51
N LYS A 109 5.01 -9.46 4.07
CA LYS A 109 4.46 -9.37 2.71
C LYS A 109 3.55 -8.15 2.64
N TRP A 110 3.83 -7.23 1.74
CA TRP A 110 2.97 -6.08 1.52
C TRP A 110 1.78 -6.43 0.66
N MET A 111 0.66 -5.79 0.97
CA MET A 111 -0.56 -5.85 0.20
C MET A 111 -0.62 -4.68 -0.78
N VAL A 112 -1.32 -4.89 -1.88
CA VAL A 112 -1.58 -3.87 -2.91
C VAL A 112 -3.09 -3.73 -3.04
N VAL A 113 -3.55 -2.50 -3.25
CA VAL A 113 -4.97 -2.21 -3.52
C VAL A 113 -5.15 -2.04 -5.03
N PRO A 114 -5.67 -3.03 -5.78
CA PRO A 114 -5.76 -2.96 -7.24
C PRO A 114 -6.65 -1.79 -7.71
N ALA A 115 -7.69 -1.50 -6.94
CA ALA A 115 -8.63 -0.40 -7.16
C ALA A 115 -7.99 1.01 -7.04
N ALA A 116 -6.74 1.12 -6.59
CA ALA A 116 -6.04 2.41 -6.49
C ALA A 116 -4.76 2.46 -7.35
N LEU A 117 -4.46 1.39 -8.11
CA LEU A 117 -3.26 1.33 -8.92
C LEU A 117 -3.37 2.24 -10.14
N LYS A 118 -2.30 3.03 -10.35
CA LYS A 118 -2.15 3.90 -11.52
C LYS A 118 -2.29 3.14 -12.85
N VAL A 119 -1.72 1.93 -12.92
CA VAL A 119 -1.76 1.10 -14.15
C VAL A 119 -3.19 0.72 -14.53
N VAL A 120 -4.07 0.55 -13.55
CA VAL A 120 -5.47 0.19 -13.77
C VAL A 120 -6.32 1.43 -14.07
N HIS A 121 -6.10 2.53 -13.35
CA HIS A 121 -7.00 3.70 -13.38
C HIS A 121 -6.62 4.78 -14.39
N LEU A 122 -5.37 4.82 -14.84
CA LEU A 122 -4.88 5.88 -15.72
C LEU A 122 -4.52 5.32 -17.10
N LYS A 123 -5.00 5.98 -18.16
CA LYS A 123 -4.57 5.70 -19.54
C LYS A 123 -3.05 5.91 -19.68
N LEU A 124 -2.39 5.03 -20.42
CA LEU A 124 -0.93 5.03 -20.59
C LEU A 124 -0.37 6.37 -21.11
N THR A 125 -1.13 7.05 -21.97
CA THR A 125 -0.74 8.34 -22.58
C THR A 125 -0.83 9.53 -21.63
N ARG A 126 -1.49 9.40 -20.47
CA ARG A 126 -1.68 10.52 -19.53
C ARG A 126 -0.47 10.64 -18.60
N LYS A 127 0.03 11.87 -18.48
CA LYS A 127 1.10 12.22 -17.54
C LYS A 127 0.63 12.06 -16.09
N PHE A 128 1.56 11.71 -15.22
CA PHE A 128 1.37 11.63 -13.77
C PHE A 128 2.57 12.28 -13.07
N ALA A 129 2.41 12.55 -11.78
CA ALA A 129 3.43 13.14 -10.93
C ALA A 129 3.76 12.19 -9.77
N PHE A 130 5.05 12.04 -9.48
CA PHE A 130 5.52 11.36 -8.28
C PHE A 130 5.37 12.29 -7.07
N LEU A 131 4.75 11.79 -6.00
CA LEU A 131 4.61 12.54 -4.75
C LEU A 131 6.00 12.82 -4.15
N GLY A 132 6.92 11.84 -4.21
CA GLY A 132 8.32 11.96 -3.80
C GLY A 132 9.00 13.23 -4.30
N ARG A 133 8.97 13.42 -5.62
CA ARG A 133 9.54 14.60 -6.28
C ARG A 133 8.81 15.88 -5.92
N LEU A 134 7.47 15.83 -5.86
CA LEU A 134 6.66 17.00 -5.53
C LEU A 134 6.97 17.52 -4.12
N ALA A 135 7.09 16.64 -3.14
CA ALA A 135 7.39 17.02 -1.77
C ALA A 135 8.80 17.61 -1.63
N HIS A 136 9.80 17.03 -2.32
CA HIS A 136 11.16 17.55 -2.32
C HIS A 136 11.21 18.99 -2.84
N ASP A 137 10.59 19.23 -4.00
CA ASP A 137 10.51 20.56 -4.62
C ASP A 137 9.84 21.62 -3.74
N VAL A 138 9.01 21.20 -2.78
CA VAL A 138 8.30 22.10 -1.88
C VAL A 138 9.00 22.23 -0.50
N GLY A 139 10.07 21.47 -0.27
CA GLY A 139 10.94 21.62 0.91
C GLY A 139 11.03 20.40 1.81
N TRP A 140 10.67 19.20 1.33
CA TRP A 140 10.99 17.96 2.03
C TRP A 140 12.48 17.61 1.87
N LYS A 141 13.22 17.62 2.98
CA LYS A 141 14.69 17.53 2.99
C LYS A 141 15.25 16.10 2.94
N TYR A 142 14.44 15.09 3.27
CA TYR A 142 14.94 13.75 3.56
C TYR A 142 14.97 12.81 2.35
N GLN A 143 14.79 13.31 1.12
CA GLN A 143 14.74 12.47 -0.09
C GLN A 143 16.02 11.63 -0.29
N ALA A 144 17.19 12.24 -0.12
CA ALA A 144 18.48 11.54 -0.26
C ALA A 144 18.66 10.46 0.83
N ILE A 145 18.26 10.75 2.06
CA ILE A 145 18.38 9.80 3.18
C ILE A 145 17.41 8.62 2.97
N THR A 146 16.16 8.88 2.60
CA THR A 146 15.18 7.82 2.35
C THR A 146 15.60 6.93 1.17
N SER A 147 16.11 7.51 0.07
CA SER A 147 16.58 6.73 -1.08
C SER A 147 17.74 5.79 -0.72
N THR A 148 18.75 6.26 0.01
CA THR A 148 19.87 5.40 0.45
C THR A 148 19.43 4.28 1.40
N LEU A 149 18.47 4.53 2.28
CA LEU A 149 17.91 3.49 3.16
C LEU A 149 17.08 2.45 2.39
N GLU A 150 16.30 2.91 1.41
CA GLU A 150 15.53 2.04 0.52
C GLU A 150 16.42 1.19 -0.40
N GLU A 151 17.57 1.72 -0.83
CA GLU A 151 18.58 0.95 -1.58
C GLU A 151 19.17 -0.17 -0.75
N LYS A 152 19.63 0.13 0.47
CA LYS A 152 20.09 -0.89 1.45
C LYS A 152 19.03 -1.95 1.71
N HIS A 153 17.76 -1.55 1.76
CA HIS A 153 16.66 -2.49 1.93
C HIS A 153 16.47 -3.37 0.68
N LYS A 154 16.48 -2.81 -0.52
CA LYS A 154 16.38 -3.57 -1.78
C LYS A 154 17.50 -4.58 -1.94
N GLU A 155 18.72 -4.24 -1.52
CA GLU A 155 19.86 -5.18 -1.53
C GLU A 155 19.59 -6.39 -0.64
N LYS A 156 19.17 -6.17 0.61
CA LYS A 156 18.76 -7.25 1.53
C LYS A 156 17.61 -8.08 0.97
N ALA A 157 16.61 -7.42 0.39
CA ALA A 157 15.46 -8.07 -0.23
C ALA A 157 15.86 -8.93 -1.44
N LYS A 158 16.84 -8.48 -2.25
CA LYS A 158 17.39 -9.22 -3.39
C LYS A 158 18.12 -10.48 -2.93
N LEU A 159 18.95 -10.39 -1.88
CA LEU A 159 19.61 -11.54 -1.28
C LEU A 159 18.59 -12.56 -0.76
N HIS A 160 17.56 -12.09 -0.05
CA HIS A 160 16.47 -12.94 0.43
C HIS A 160 15.71 -13.60 -0.72
N TYR A 161 15.38 -12.87 -1.78
CA TYR A 161 14.68 -13.40 -2.95
C TYR A 161 15.51 -14.47 -3.68
N ASN A 162 16.81 -14.27 -3.84
CA ASN A 162 17.70 -15.25 -4.46
C ASN A 162 17.76 -16.55 -3.66
N LYS A 163 17.89 -16.46 -2.33
CA LYS A 163 17.82 -17.62 -1.43
C LYS A 163 16.46 -18.33 -1.55
N LYS A 164 15.36 -17.58 -1.53
CA LYS A 164 14.02 -18.13 -1.72
C LYS A 164 13.85 -18.83 -3.07
N LYS A 165 14.40 -18.27 -4.15
CA LYS A 165 14.36 -18.87 -5.49
C LYS A 165 15.14 -20.19 -5.55
N GLN A 166 16.31 -20.25 -4.91
CA GLN A 166 17.09 -21.48 -4.78
C GLN A 166 16.34 -22.54 -3.97
N LEU A 167 15.77 -22.16 -2.82
CA LEU A 167 14.95 -23.07 -2.00
C LEU A 167 13.74 -23.60 -2.77
N MET A 168 13.02 -22.74 -3.51
CA MET A 168 11.90 -23.18 -4.36
C MET A 168 12.35 -24.16 -5.45
N LYS A 169 13.54 -23.98 -6.03
CA LYS A 169 14.10 -24.94 -7.01
C LYS A 169 14.41 -26.29 -6.37
N LEU A 170 15.02 -26.29 -5.18
CA LEU A 170 15.32 -27.50 -4.42
C LEU A 170 14.04 -28.22 -3.97
N GLN A 171 13.03 -27.48 -3.52
CA GLN A 171 11.70 -28.03 -3.19
C GLN A 171 11.09 -28.76 -4.39
N LYS A 172 11.09 -28.13 -5.56
CA LYS A 172 10.64 -28.77 -6.81
C LYS A 172 11.45 -30.01 -7.19
N GLN A 173 12.76 -30.02 -6.96
CA GLN A 173 13.58 -31.21 -7.19
C GLN A 173 13.27 -32.34 -6.19
N ALA A 174 12.91 -32.00 -4.96
CA ALA A 174 12.50 -32.96 -3.94
C ALA A 174 11.11 -33.57 -4.21
N GLU A 175 10.25 -32.87 -4.96
CA GLU A 175 8.95 -33.39 -5.40
C GLU A 175 9.07 -34.62 -6.32
N ASN A 176 10.26 -34.90 -6.89
CA ASN A 176 10.55 -36.12 -7.68
C ASN A 176 10.34 -37.44 -6.91
N VAL A 177 10.02 -37.40 -5.61
CA VAL A 177 9.65 -38.55 -4.76
C VAL A 177 8.15 -38.87 -4.88
N GLU A 178 7.56 -38.63 -6.05
CA GLU A 178 6.12 -38.75 -6.34
C GLU A 178 5.56 -40.11 -5.91
N GLY A 179 6.29 -41.20 -6.15
CA GLY A 179 5.84 -42.56 -5.81
C GLY A 179 5.52 -42.77 -4.33
N LYS A 180 6.18 -42.06 -3.40
CA LYS A 180 5.89 -42.17 -1.96
C LYS A 180 4.75 -41.25 -1.51
N ILE A 181 4.47 -40.19 -2.27
CA ILE A 181 3.55 -39.11 -1.90
C ILE A 181 2.22 -39.22 -2.67
N ALA A 182 2.15 -40.07 -3.69
CA ALA A 182 1.01 -40.26 -4.60
C ALA A 182 -0.36 -40.36 -3.89
N ARG A 183 -0.45 -41.18 -2.83
CA ARG A 183 -1.67 -41.35 -2.03
C ARG A 183 -2.20 -40.03 -1.47
N TYR A 184 -1.31 -39.12 -1.04
CA TYR A 184 -1.70 -37.82 -0.50
C TYR A 184 -2.00 -36.81 -1.60
N THR A 185 -1.25 -36.84 -2.71
CA THR A 185 -1.53 -35.95 -3.85
C THR A 185 -2.87 -36.23 -4.49
N ASP A 186 -3.30 -37.49 -4.57
CA ASP A 186 -4.58 -37.86 -5.17
C ASP A 186 -5.77 -37.31 -4.36
N VAL A 187 -5.68 -37.35 -3.03
CA VAL A 187 -6.66 -36.72 -2.13
C VAL A 187 -6.67 -35.20 -2.34
N LEU A 188 -5.51 -34.55 -2.43
CA LEU A 188 -5.42 -33.10 -2.63
C LEU A 188 -5.95 -32.66 -4.01
N LYS A 189 -5.81 -33.50 -5.04
CA LYS A 189 -6.38 -33.29 -6.38
C LYS A 189 -7.91 -33.40 -6.36
N GLN A 190 -8.48 -34.33 -5.59
CA GLN A 190 -9.94 -34.41 -5.43
C GLN A 190 -10.55 -33.11 -4.87
N TYR A 191 -9.83 -32.42 -3.97
CA TYR A 191 -10.23 -31.12 -3.43
C TYR A 191 -9.80 -29.92 -4.29
N GLY A 192 -9.17 -30.13 -5.45
CA GLY A 192 -8.74 -29.08 -6.37
C GLY A 192 -7.62 -28.18 -5.85
N ILE A 193 -6.86 -28.62 -4.83
CA ILE A 193 -5.75 -27.86 -4.24
C ILE A 193 -4.52 -27.92 -5.16
N PHE A 194 -4.30 -29.08 -5.76
CA PHE A 194 -3.35 -29.27 -6.85
C PHE A 194 -4.12 -29.48 -8.15
N VAL A 195 -3.77 -28.70 -9.17
CA VAL A 195 -4.23 -28.85 -10.55
C VAL A 195 -3.04 -29.31 -11.38
#